data_AF-A0A9D6M254-F1
#
_entry.id   AF-A0A9D6M254-F1
#
_cell.length_a   1.000
_cell.length_b   1.000
_cell.length_c   1.000
_cell.angle_alpha   90.00
_cell.angle_beta   90.00
_cell.angle_gamma   90.00
#
_symmetry.space_group_name_H-M   'P 1'
#
loop_
_entity.id
_entity.type
_entity.pdbx_description
1 polymer ?
#
loop_
_entity_poly.entity_id
_entity_poly.type
_entity_poly.pdbx_seq_one_letter_code
_entity_poly.pdbx_strand_id
1 'polypeptide(L)' 'MKTISIKLPDKLGVEVESYIKSGWFTDEAELMRTALHEFIRHNRMKLMEQFMKEDIEWALRVKAGKK' A
#
# COMPACT_ATOMS: atom_id res chain seq x y z
N MET A 1 -13.70 -3.21 -12.40
CA MET A 1 -13.21 -2.24 -11.40
C MET A 1 -13.61 -2.74 -10.02
N LYS A 2 -12.74 -2.58 -9.00
CA LYS A 2 -13.04 -2.96 -7.60
C LYS A 2 -13.28 -1.67 -6.81
N THR A 3 -14.37 -1.61 -6.05
CA THR A 3 -14.68 -0.48 -5.18
C THR A 3 -14.27 -0.79 -3.75
N ILE A 4 -13.62 0.15 -3.09
CA ILE A 4 -13.23 0.06 -1.68
C ILE A 4 -13.81 1.29 -0.99
N SER A 5 -14.54 1.09 0.11
CA SER A 5 -15.04 2.17 0.97
C SER A 5 -14.31 2.14 2.29
N ILE A 6 -13.74 3.26 2.68
CA ILE A 6 -12.98 3.42 3.93
C ILE A 6 -13.40 4.74 4.60
N LYS A 7 -13.33 4.77 5.93
CA LYS A 7 -13.41 6.02 6.69
C LYS A 7 -12.02 6.61 6.81
N LEU A 8 -11.88 7.88 6.47
CA LEU A 8 -10.64 8.62 6.63
C LEU A 8 -10.70 9.44 7.92
N PRO A 9 -9.55 9.62 8.62
CA PRO A 9 -9.46 10.60 9.68
C PRO A 9 -9.77 12.01 9.14
N ASP A 10 -10.50 12.82 9.91
CA ASP A 10 -10.94 14.15 9.47
C ASP A 10 -9.79 15.03 8.98
N LYS A 11 -8.66 14.99 9.70
CA LYS A 11 -7.45 15.74 9.33
C LYS A 11 -6.94 15.37 7.93
N LEU A 12 -6.98 14.08 7.60
CA LEU A 12 -6.54 13.60 6.30
C LEU A 12 -7.52 13.99 5.19
N GLY A 13 -8.83 14.00 5.49
CA GLY A 13 -9.85 14.52 4.57
C GLY A 13 -9.61 16.00 4.22
N VAL A 14 -9.26 16.81 5.23
CA VAL A 14 -8.92 18.23 5.02
C VAL A 14 -7.68 18.40 4.13
N GLU A 15 -6.66 17.57 4.32
CA GLU A 15 -5.47 17.59 3.46
C GLU A 15 -5.85 17.23 2.01
N VAL A 16 -6.61 16.15 1.80
CA VAL A 16 -7.11 15.73 0.48
C VAL A 16 -7.85 16.89 -0.22
N GLU A 17 -8.76 17.56 0.49
CA GLU A 17 -9.46 18.73 -0.06
C GLU A 17 -8.51 19.86 -0.46
N SER A 18 -7.46 20.11 0.32
CA SER A 18 -6.46 21.15 0.02
C SER A 18 -5.71 20.87 -1.29
N TYR A 19 -5.34 19.61 -1.53
CA TYR A 19 -4.68 19.19 -2.77
C TYR A 19 -5.60 19.34 -4.00
N ILE A 20 -6.89 19.06 -3.84
CA ILE A 20 -7.86 19.25 -4.93
C ILE A 20 -8.09 20.75 -5.19
N LYS A 21 -8.32 21.54 -4.13
CA LYS A 21 -8.55 23.00 -4.26
C LYS A 21 -7.35 23.75 -4.84
N SER A 22 -6.13 23.26 -4.60
CA SER A 22 -4.91 23.81 -5.20
C SER A 22 -4.67 23.36 -6.64
N GLY A 23 -5.52 22.50 -7.20
CA GLY A 23 -5.45 22.05 -8.59
C GLY A 23 -4.40 20.97 -8.86
N TRP A 24 -3.83 20.35 -7.82
CA TRP A 24 -2.90 19.23 -7.99
C TRP A 24 -3.61 17.96 -8.46
N PHE A 25 -4.88 17.80 -8.10
CA PHE A 25 -5.73 16.69 -8.53
C PHE A 25 -7.12 17.21 -8.90
N THR A 26 -7.78 16.50 -9.81
CA THR A 26 -9.11 16.84 -10.32
C THR A 26 -10.21 16.46 -9.31
N ASP A 27 -10.06 15.30 -8.66
CA ASP A 27 -11.01 14.79 -7.69
C ASP A 27 -10.33 13.88 -6.64
N GLU A 28 -11.08 13.52 -5.59
CA GLU A 28 -10.60 12.63 -4.53
C GLU A 28 -10.21 11.26 -5.08
N ALA A 29 -10.94 10.74 -6.07
CA ALA A 29 -10.69 9.42 -6.60
C ALA A 29 -9.35 9.36 -7.35
N GLU A 30 -8.98 10.41 -8.10
CA GLU A 30 -7.70 10.56 -8.77
C GLU A 30 -6.54 10.61 -7.77
N LEU A 31 -6.68 11.44 -6.73
CA LEU A 31 -5.70 11.53 -5.66
C LEU A 31 -5.51 10.17 -4.98
N MET A 32 -6.59 9.51 -4.60
CA MET A 32 -6.55 8.22 -3.90
C MET A 32 -5.94 7.11 -4.76
N ARG A 33 -6.25 7.08 -6.07
CA ARG A 33 -5.66 6.12 -7.02
C ARG A 33 -4.16 6.36 -7.17
N THR A 34 -3.75 7.62 -7.30
CA THR A 34 -2.34 8.00 -7.45
C THR A 34 -1.56 7.64 -6.19
N ALA A 35 -2.04 8.05 -5.01
CA ALA A 35 -1.41 7.76 -3.73
C ALA A 35 -1.27 6.26 -3.48
N LEU A 36 -2.31 5.46 -3.80
CA LEU A 36 -2.26 4.01 -3.65
C LEU A 36 -1.22 3.39 -4.59
N HIS A 37 -1.17 3.82 -5.85
CA HIS A 37 -0.22 3.32 -6.82
C HIS A 37 1.23 3.66 -6.41
N GLU A 38 1.47 4.89 -5.98
CA GLU A 38 2.77 5.31 -5.45
C GLU A 38 3.16 4.51 -4.23
N PHE A 39 2.26 4.34 -3.26
CA PHE A 39 2.54 3.55 -2.06
C PHE A 39 2.95 2.11 -2.41
N ILE A 40 2.21 1.44 -3.29
CA ILE A 40 2.54 0.08 -3.73
C ILE A 40 3.90 0.07 -4.42
N ARG A 41 4.16 1.03 -5.32
CA ARG A 41 5.43 1.10 -6.07
C ARG A 41 6.62 1.28 -5.13
N HIS A 42 6.53 2.19 -4.16
CA HIS A 42 7.60 2.47 -3.21
C HIS A 42 7.88 1.29 -2.26
N ASN A 43 6.85 0.54 -1.88
CA ASN A 43 6.99 -0.56 -0.92
C ASN A 43 7.24 -1.93 -1.57
N ARG A 44 7.17 -2.04 -2.90
CA ARG A 44 7.25 -3.31 -3.63
C ARG A 44 8.51 -4.11 -3.30
N MET A 45 9.68 -3.46 -3.26
CA MET A 45 10.95 -4.15 -3.00
C MET A 45 11.03 -4.67 -1.55
N LYS A 46 10.58 -3.86 -0.58
CA LYS A 46 10.54 -4.25 0.83
C LYS A 46 9.59 -5.44 1.05
N LEU A 47 8.43 -5.42 0.39
CA LEU A 47 7.49 -6.53 0.46
C LEU A 47 8.06 -7.81 -0.17
N MET A 48 8.75 -7.69 -1.32
CA MET A 48 9.41 -8.83 -1.97
C MET A 48 10.51 -9.42 -1.09
N GLU A 49 11.33 -8.58 -0.46
CA GLU A 49 12.36 -9.03 0.48
C GLU A 49 11.76 -9.79 1.67
N GLN A 50 10.65 -9.28 2.21
CA GLN A 50 9.94 -9.96 3.30
C GLN A 50 9.45 -11.35 2.88
N PHE A 51 8.80 -11.47 1.71
CA PHE A 51 8.36 -12.77 1.21
C PHE A 51 9.52 -13.74 0.98
N MET A 52 10.64 -13.27 0.44
CA MET A 52 11.83 -14.11 0.28
C MET A 52 12.36 -14.64 1.63
N LYS A 53 12.38 -13.80 2.67
CA LYS A 53 12.79 -14.23 4.01
C LYS A 53 11.83 -15.26 4.59
N GLU A 54 10.53 -15.02 4.47
CA GLU A 54 9.49 -15.95 4.93
C GLU A 54 9.61 -17.32 4.23
N ASP A 55 9.87 -17.33 2.92
CA ASP A 55 10.09 -18.56 2.14
C ASP A 55 11.35 -19.32 2.59
N ILE A 56 12.46 -18.62 2.83
CA ILE A 56 13.70 -19.22 3.33
C ILE A 56 13.49 -19.82 4.73
N GLU A 57 12.86 -19.06 5.64
CA GLU A 57 12.56 -19.54 6.98
C GLU A 57 11.66 -20.78 6.96
N TRP A 58 10.64 -20.77 6.11
CA TRP A 58 9.77 -21.92 5.91
C TRP A 58 10.57 -23.14 5.43
N ALA A 59 11.44 -22.98 4.44
CA ALA A 59 12.26 -24.07 3.91
C ALA A 59 13.20 -24.66 4.98
N LEU A 60 13.78 -23.81 5.83
CA LEU A 60 14.61 -24.23 6.95
C LEU A 60 13.81 -25.02 8.00
N ARG A 61 12.59 -24.58 8.35
CA ARG A 61 11.71 -25.30 9.27
C ARG A 61 11.31 -26.67 8.72
N VAL A 62 10.95 -26.75 7.44
CA VAL A 62 10.62 -28.02 6.77
C VAL A 62 11.82 -28.97 6.75
N LYS A 63 13.02 -28.46 6.48
CA LYS A 63 14.25 -29.26 6.53
C LYS A 63 14.54 -29.79 7.94
N ALA A 64 14.33 -28.98 8.97
CA ALA A 64 14.56 -29.35 10.36
C ALA A 64 13.55 -30.40 10.88
N GLY A 65 12.28 -30.31 10.49
CA GLY A 65 11.24 -31.27 10.88
C GLY A 65 11.27 -32.62 10.12
N LYS A 66 12.15 -32.76 9.12
CA LYS A 66 12.41 -34.02 8.41
C LYS A 66 13.54 -34.86 9.02
N LYS A 67 14.12 -34.43 10.15
CA LYS A 67 15.13 -35.18 10.90
C LYS A 67 14.52 -35.99 12.04
#